data_AF-A0A0W1QLJ2-F1
#
_entry.id   AF-A0A0W1QLJ2-F1
#
_cell.length_a   1.000
_cell.length_b   1.000
_cell.length_c   1.000
_cell.angle_alpha   90.00
_cell.angle_beta   90.00
_cell.angle_gamma   90.00
#
_symmetry.space_group_name_H-M   'P 1'
#
loop_
_entity.id
_entity.type
_entity.pdbx_description
1 polymer ?
#
loop_
_entity_poly.entity_id
_entity_poly.type
_entity_poly.pdbx_seq_one_letter_code
_entity_poly.pdbx_strand_id
1 'polypeptide(L)'
;MNGLQSALAPAGEQASSIHGLFWLMLLVCGAMYLLVLAAVAWSIVRALRRRGPAGAPAINPPDVGLNRGLLGWAGLIVIGLTVLIVASFLVERTIAAAAAIERHACGACHRIPGIGAATGVAGPALNGIATRSFVAGVLPNDPANLQRWIRHPQRIVPGNGMPDQGVTPQEARDIAAYLYTLRR
;
A
#
# COMPACT_ATOMS: atom_id res chain seq x y z
N MET A 1 18.73 9.86 -25.81
CA MET A 1 19.20 9.19 -24.59
C MET A 1 20.43 9.92 -24.10
N ASN A 2 20.29 10.87 -23.18
CA ASN A 2 21.37 11.44 -22.36
C ASN A 2 20.67 12.09 -21.15
N GLY A 3 20.24 11.24 -20.21
CA GLY A 3 19.55 11.64 -19.00
C GLY A 3 20.56 11.90 -17.88
N LEU A 4 21.03 13.13 -17.77
CA LEU A 4 21.53 13.63 -16.50
C LEU A 4 20.33 14.20 -15.75
N GLN A 5 19.69 13.37 -14.92
CA GLN A 5 18.70 13.83 -13.96
C GLN A 5 19.41 14.72 -12.92
N SER A 6 19.32 16.04 -13.10
CA SER A 6 19.87 17.01 -12.15
C SER A 6 18.82 17.36 -11.10
N ALA A 7 19.12 17.12 -9.82
CA ALA A 7 18.22 17.39 -8.69
C ALA A 7 17.85 18.88 -8.54
N LEU A 8 18.58 19.78 -9.22
CA LEU A 8 18.38 21.24 -9.18
C LEU A 8 17.77 21.81 -10.48
N ALA A 9 17.46 20.96 -11.46
CA ALA A 9 16.82 21.38 -12.72
C ALA A 9 15.77 20.34 -13.17
N PRO A 10 14.57 20.32 -12.57
CA PRO A 10 13.53 19.33 -12.84
C PRO A 10 12.74 19.67 -14.12
N ALA A 11 13.40 19.73 -15.27
CA ALA A 11 12.77 20.01 -16.57
C ALA A 11 12.64 18.74 -17.45
N GLY A 12 12.34 17.59 -16.84
CA GLY A 12 11.98 16.37 -17.57
C GLY A 12 10.50 16.39 -17.99
N GLU A 13 10.14 15.70 -19.07
CA GLU A 13 8.75 15.56 -19.55
C GLU A 13 7.77 15.14 -18.42
N GLN A 14 8.23 14.30 -17.49
CA GLN A 14 7.51 13.86 -16.27
C GLN A 14 7.23 15.00 -15.27
N ALA A 15 8.04 16.05 -15.21
CA ALA A 15 7.86 17.16 -14.27
C ALA A 15 6.64 18.00 -14.61
N SER A 16 6.28 18.11 -15.89
CA SER A 16 5.08 18.84 -16.32
C SER A 16 3.79 18.16 -15.85
N SER A 17 3.75 16.82 -15.86
CA SER A 17 2.61 16.04 -15.34
C SER A 17 2.46 16.20 -13.82
N ILE A 18 3.57 16.15 -13.07
CA ILE A 18 3.56 16.37 -11.61
C ILE A 18 3.08 17.79 -11.28
N HIS A 19 3.52 18.79 -12.04
CA HIS A 19 3.10 20.17 -11.85
C HIS A 19 1.59 20.36 -12.06
N GLY A 20 1.01 19.73 -13.08
CA GLY A 20 -0.43 19.74 -13.33
C GLY A 20 -1.23 19.08 -12.21
N LEU A 21 -0.79 17.90 -11.75
CA LEU A 21 -1.39 17.17 -10.62
C LEU A 21 -1.32 17.99 -9.32
N PHE A 22 -0.20 18.66 -9.07
CA PHE A 22 0.00 19.50 -7.89
C PHE A 22 -1.02 20.65 -7.84
N TRP A 23 -1.14 21.42 -8.92
CA TRP A 23 -2.08 22.55 -8.95
C TRP A 23 -3.54 22.09 -8.91
N LEU A 24 -3.87 20.99 -9.59
CA LEU A 24 -5.21 20.41 -9.52
C LEU A 24 -5.55 20.04 -8.07
N MET A 25 -4.64 19.34 -7.38
CA MET A 25 -4.82 18.96 -5.98
C MET A 25 -4.96 20.18 -5.07
N LEU A 26 -4.08 21.19 -5.22
CA LEU A 26 -4.12 22.42 -4.43
C LEU A 26 -5.45 23.17 -4.62
N LEU A 27 -5.94 23.29 -5.86
CA LEU A 27 -7.19 23.97 -6.17
C LEU A 27 -8.39 23.23 -5.60
N VAL A 28 -8.48 21.92 -5.79
CA VAL A 28 -9.60 21.11 -5.30
C VAL A 28 -9.65 21.11 -3.77
N CYS A 29 -8.53 20.82 -3.11
CA CYS A 29 -8.45 20.82 -1.65
C CYS A 29 -8.65 22.23 -1.07
N GLY A 30 -8.08 23.26 -1.69
CA GLY A 30 -8.24 24.65 -1.29
C GLY A 30 -9.67 25.14 -1.40
N ALA A 31 -10.36 24.83 -2.51
CA ALA A 31 -11.76 25.20 -2.70
C ALA A 31 -12.67 24.52 -1.66
N MET A 32 -12.49 23.22 -1.42
CA MET A 32 -13.24 22.48 -0.39
C MET A 32 -13.00 23.07 1.01
N TYR A 33 -11.75 23.37 1.36
CA TYR A 33 -11.38 23.95 2.65
C TYR A 33 -12.01 25.34 2.84
N LEU A 34 -11.94 26.21 1.83
CA LEU A 34 -12.56 27.54 1.87
C LEU A 34 -14.08 27.47 1.99
N LEU A 35 -14.74 26.52 1.31
CA LEU A 35 -16.18 26.28 1.44
C LEU A 35 -16.57 25.91 2.88
N VAL A 36 -15.82 25.00 3.51
CA VAL A 36 -16.05 24.61 4.90
C VAL A 36 -15.85 25.80 5.84
N LEU A 37 -14.75 26.55 5.69
CA LEU A 37 -14.49 27.74 6.50
C LEU A 37 -15.59 28.80 6.32
N ALA A 38 -16.05 29.03 5.09
CA ALA A 38 -17.12 29.97 4.80
C ALA A 38 -18.44 29.54 5.47
N ALA A 39 -18.79 28.25 5.42
CA ALA A 39 -19.98 27.71 6.08
C ALA A 39 -19.91 27.84 7.61
N VAL A 40 -18.74 27.53 8.21
CA VAL A 40 -18.51 27.68 9.65
C VAL A 40 -18.56 29.15 10.07
N ALA A 41 -17.87 30.04 9.35
CA ALA A 41 -17.88 31.47 9.60
C ALA A 41 -19.31 32.05 9.49
N TRP A 42 -20.06 31.66 8.47
CA TRP A 42 -21.45 32.05 8.30
C TRP A 42 -22.33 31.56 9.46
N SER A 43 -22.16 30.31 9.88
CA SER A 43 -22.86 29.73 11.04
C SER A 43 -22.58 30.51 12.33
N ILE A 44 -21.31 30.83 12.61
CA ILE A 44 -20.89 31.60 13.78
C ILE A 44 -21.45 33.03 13.73
N VAL A 45 -21.28 33.74 12.61
CA VAL A 45 -21.77 35.12 12.45
C VAL A 45 -23.29 35.17 12.61
N ARG A 46 -24.01 34.21 12.04
CA ARG A 46 -25.47 34.08 12.22
C ARG A 46 -25.85 33.83 13.67
N ALA A 47 -25.11 32.99 14.40
CA ALA A 47 -25.34 32.72 15.82
C ALA A 47 -25.06 33.97 16.68
N LEU A 48 -24.00 34.72 16.38
CA LEU A 48 -23.67 35.97 17.07
C LEU A 48 -24.68 37.08 16.81
N ARG A 49 -25.14 37.25 15.56
CA ARG A 49 -26.17 38.24 15.19
C ARG A 49 -27.54 37.96 15.82
N ARG A 50 -27.82 36.71 16.22
CA ARG A 50 -29.06 36.32 16.92
C ARG A 50 -29.00 36.56 18.43
N ARG A 51 -27.84 36.88 19.02
CA ARG A 51 -27.71 37.22 20.45
C ARG A 51 -28.08 38.69 20.67
N GLY A 52 -29.35 38.97 20.99
CA GLY A 52 -29.79 40.26 21.53
C GLY A 52 -29.35 40.46 23.01
N PRO A 53 -29.45 41.69 23.57
CA PRO A 53 -28.83 42.09 24.83
C PRO A 53 -29.45 41.55 26.15
N ALA A 54 -30.05 40.36 26.17
CA ALA A 54 -30.48 39.73 27.42
C ALA A 54 -30.33 38.21 27.40
N GLY A 55 -29.67 37.67 28.42
CA GLY A 55 -29.63 36.24 28.75
C GLY A 55 -28.21 35.71 28.89
N ALA A 56 -27.76 35.52 30.13
CA ALA A 56 -26.57 34.74 30.46
C ALA A 56 -26.57 33.41 29.67
N PRO A 57 -25.41 32.91 29.22
CA PRO A 57 -25.35 31.65 28.50
C PRO A 57 -25.94 30.56 29.40
N ALA A 58 -27.13 30.08 29.06
CA ALA A 58 -27.61 28.83 29.61
C ALA A 58 -26.59 27.78 29.18
N ILE A 59 -25.80 27.27 30.13
CA ILE A 59 -25.05 26.05 29.95
C ILE A 59 -26.13 24.99 29.74
N ASN A 60 -26.47 24.71 28.49
CA ASN A 60 -27.39 23.65 28.17
C ASN A 60 -26.83 22.37 28.80
N PRO A 61 -27.65 21.56 29.48
CA PRO A 61 -27.21 20.25 29.91
C PRO A 61 -26.62 19.53 28.69
N PRO A 62 -25.54 18.75 28.86
CA PRO A 62 -24.84 18.12 27.75
C PRO A 62 -25.86 17.42 26.86
N ASP A 63 -25.95 17.87 25.62
CA ASP A 63 -26.86 17.40 24.61
C ASP A 63 -26.42 15.99 24.19
N VAL A 64 -26.85 15.03 25.01
CA VAL A 64 -26.44 13.62 24.94
C VAL A 64 -26.71 13.03 23.55
N GLY A 65 -27.72 13.53 22.83
CA GLY A 65 -28.02 13.17 21.45
C GLY A 65 -26.98 13.66 20.43
N LEU A 66 -26.52 14.91 20.53
CA LEU A 66 -25.48 15.45 19.65
C LEU A 66 -24.14 14.78 19.93
N ASN A 67 -23.80 14.58 21.20
CA ASN A 67 -22.55 13.92 21.58
C ASN A 67 -22.53 12.45 21.14
N ARG A 68 -23.64 11.71 21.27
CA ARG A 68 -23.77 10.35 20.71
C ARG A 68 -23.66 10.33 19.19
N GLY A 69 -24.24 11.31 18.50
CA GLY A 69 -24.10 11.47 17.06
C GLY A 69 -22.65 11.74 16.65
N LEU A 70 -21.95 12.61 17.37
CA LEU A 70 -20.55 12.95 17.14
C LEU A 70 -19.64 11.74 17.35
N LEU A 71 -19.86 10.99 18.44
CA LEU A 71 -19.13 9.76 18.73
C LEU A 71 -19.39 8.68 17.68
N GLY A 72 -20.63 8.55 17.20
CA GLY A 72 -20.98 7.64 16.10
C GLY A 72 -20.26 7.99 14.80
N TRP A 73 -20.23 9.28 14.45
CA TRP A 73 -19.53 9.77 13.25
C TRP A 73 -18.01 9.60 13.36
N ALA A 74 -17.43 9.92 14.51
CA ALA A 74 -16.01 9.71 14.77
C ALA A 74 -15.63 8.23 14.66
N GLY A 75 -16.45 7.33 15.22
CA GLY A 75 -16.26 5.89 15.09
C GLY A 75 -16.29 5.42 13.64
N LEU A 76 -17.25 5.92 12.83
CA LEU A 76 -17.34 5.58 11.42
C LEU A 76 -16.12 6.03 10.61
N ILE A 77 -15.61 7.24 10.88
CA ILE A 77 -14.38 7.74 10.24
C ILE A 77 -13.19 6.86 10.62
N VAL A 78 -13.01 6.56 11.91
CA VAL A 78 -11.89 5.75 12.39
C VAL A 78 -11.92 4.36 11.77
N ILE A 79 -13.09 3.72 11.72
CA ILE A 79 -13.26 2.39 11.09
C ILE A 79 -12.94 2.48 9.60
N GLY A 80 -13.51 3.46 8.89
CA GLY A 80 -13.27 3.66 7.46
C GLY A 80 -11.79 3.88 7.13
N LEU A 81 -11.12 4.77 7.87
CA LEU A 81 -9.68 5.01 7.71
C LEU A 81 -8.85 3.77 8.03
N THR A 82 -9.19 3.04 9.09
CA THR A 82 -8.48 1.80 9.44
C THR A 82 -8.59 0.77 8.32
N VAL A 83 -9.78 0.57 7.76
CA VAL A 83 -9.99 -0.34 6.62
C VAL A 83 -9.20 0.12 5.40
N LEU A 84 -9.23 1.42 5.08
CA LEU A 84 -8.53 1.98 3.94
C LEU A 84 -7.01 1.83 4.07
N ILE A 85 -6.47 2.14 5.24
CA ILE A 85 -5.04 1.99 5.56
C ILE A 85 -4.62 0.53 5.44
N VAL A 86 -5.38 -0.41 6.01
CA VAL A 86 -5.08 -1.85 5.90
C VAL A 86 -5.12 -2.30 4.44
N ALA A 87 -6.12 -1.86 3.67
CA ALA A 87 -6.21 -2.19 2.25
C ALA A 87 -5.00 -1.66 1.47
N SER A 88 -4.58 -0.41 1.69
CA SER A 88 -3.37 0.16 1.09
C SER A 88 -2.14 -0.68 1.42
N PHE A 89 -1.88 -0.93 2.70
CA PHE A 89 -0.72 -1.74 3.12
C PHE A 89 -0.67 -3.13 2.49
N LEU A 90 -1.83 -3.78 2.30
CA LEU A 90 -1.90 -5.06 1.60
C LEU A 90 -1.53 -4.94 0.13
N VAL A 91 -1.98 -3.88 -0.55
CA VAL A 91 -1.61 -3.58 -1.94
C VAL A 91 -0.13 -3.27 -2.06
N GLU A 92 0.42 -2.38 -1.22
CA GLU A 92 1.85 -2.05 -1.21
C GLU A 92 2.73 -3.29 -1.09
N ARG A 93 2.34 -4.27 -0.26
CA ARG A 93 3.09 -5.51 -0.08
C ARG A 93 3.15 -6.36 -1.35
N THR A 94 2.06 -6.44 -2.10
CA THR A 94 2.03 -7.18 -3.38
C THR A 94 2.93 -6.54 -4.42
N ILE A 95 2.97 -5.20 -4.46
CA ILE A 95 3.84 -4.43 -5.35
C ILE A 95 5.31 -4.66 -4.98
N ALA A 96 5.65 -4.61 -3.69
CA ALA A 96 7.01 -4.86 -3.21
C ALA A 96 7.51 -6.27 -3.56
N ALA A 97 6.64 -7.28 -3.42
CA ALA A 97 6.96 -8.65 -3.80
C ALA A 97 7.17 -8.81 -5.31
N ALA A 98 6.29 -8.24 -6.14
CA ALA A 98 6.42 -8.28 -7.59
C ALA A 98 7.73 -7.60 -8.05
N ALA A 99 8.04 -6.42 -7.49
CA ALA A 99 9.28 -5.72 -7.78
C ALA A 99 10.52 -6.53 -7.38
N ALA A 100 10.49 -7.23 -6.24
CA ALA A 100 11.60 -8.11 -5.84
C ALA A 100 11.74 -9.32 -6.79
N ILE A 101 10.64 -9.92 -7.21
CA ILE A 101 10.63 -11.03 -8.18
C ILE A 101 11.24 -10.62 -9.52
N GLU A 102 10.92 -9.41 -9.99
CA GLU A 102 11.48 -8.86 -11.23
C GLU A 102 12.97 -8.53 -11.09
N ARG A 103 13.37 -7.84 -10.01
CA ARG A 103 14.79 -7.50 -9.76
C ARG A 103 15.69 -8.73 -9.69
N HIS A 104 15.20 -9.80 -9.07
CA HIS A 104 15.92 -11.06 -8.93
C HIS A 104 15.66 -12.04 -10.09
N ALA A 105 15.06 -11.55 -11.19
CA ALA A 105 14.81 -12.29 -12.42
C ALA A 105 14.16 -13.67 -12.23
N CYS A 106 13.34 -13.88 -11.19
CA CYS A 106 12.75 -15.20 -10.94
C CYS A 106 11.86 -15.65 -12.12
N GLY A 107 11.28 -14.68 -12.82
CA GLY A 107 10.47 -14.88 -14.02
C GLY A 107 11.23 -15.43 -15.24
N ALA A 108 12.56 -15.36 -15.26
CA ALA A 108 13.37 -15.94 -16.33
C ALA A 108 13.31 -17.47 -16.32
N CYS A 109 13.21 -18.07 -15.13
CA CYS A 109 13.15 -19.53 -14.96
C CYS A 109 11.75 -20.03 -14.63
N HIS A 110 10.94 -19.25 -13.93
CA HIS A 110 9.65 -19.67 -13.41
C HIS A 110 8.48 -18.94 -14.07
N ARG A 111 7.40 -19.69 -14.30
CA ARG A 111 6.08 -19.13 -14.57
C ARG A 111 5.42 -18.73 -13.26
N ILE A 112 5.08 -17.45 -13.11
CA ILE A 112 4.52 -16.89 -11.87
C ILE A 112 3.20 -16.16 -12.20
N PRO A 113 2.03 -16.73 -11.83
CA PRO A 113 0.75 -16.06 -12.00
C PRO A 113 0.75 -14.66 -11.35
N GLY A 114 0.21 -13.66 -12.06
CA GLY A 114 0.14 -12.28 -11.60
C GLY A 114 1.36 -11.42 -11.92
N ILE A 115 2.42 -11.99 -12.50
CA ILE A 115 3.61 -11.24 -12.97
C ILE A 115 3.79 -11.52 -14.47
N GLY A 116 3.39 -10.57 -15.31
CA GLY A 116 3.30 -10.77 -16.77
C GLY A 116 4.62 -11.16 -17.45
N ALA A 117 5.75 -10.63 -16.95
CA ALA A 117 7.08 -10.95 -17.47
C ALA A 117 7.61 -12.35 -17.03
N ALA A 118 6.94 -13.00 -16.08
CA ALA A 118 7.38 -14.27 -15.51
C ALA A 118 6.79 -15.47 -16.28
N THR A 119 7.43 -15.80 -17.41
CA THR A 119 6.99 -16.87 -18.33
C THR A 119 7.99 -18.02 -18.46
N GLY A 120 9.07 -18.00 -17.68
CA GLY A 120 10.12 -19.01 -17.70
C GLY A 120 9.61 -20.43 -17.45
N VAL A 121 10.30 -21.41 -18.05
CA VAL A 121 9.97 -22.84 -17.96
C VAL A 121 11.18 -23.72 -17.60
N ALA A 122 12.33 -23.12 -17.33
CA ALA A 122 13.52 -23.84 -16.88
C ALA A 122 13.33 -24.41 -15.46
N GLY A 123 12.60 -23.69 -14.61
CA GLY A 123 12.12 -24.15 -13.31
C GLY A 123 10.65 -24.57 -13.36
N PRO A 124 10.16 -25.27 -12.32
CA PRO A 124 8.74 -25.63 -12.23
C PRO A 124 7.87 -24.38 -12.18
N ALA A 125 6.67 -24.44 -12.76
CA ALA A 125 5.69 -23.39 -12.59
C ALA A 125 5.38 -23.18 -11.09
N LEU A 126 5.13 -21.95 -10.67
CA LEU A 126 4.85 -21.62 -9.26
C LEU A 126 3.36 -21.44 -8.97
N ASN A 127 2.50 -21.69 -9.95
CA ASN A 127 1.07 -21.80 -9.71
C ASN A 127 0.80 -22.94 -8.71
N GLY A 128 -0.10 -22.69 -7.76
CA GLY A 128 -0.38 -23.62 -6.68
C GLY A 128 0.78 -23.94 -5.73
N ILE A 129 1.89 -23.18 -5.70
CA ILE A 129 2.99 -23.48 -4.77
C ILE A 129 2.51 -23.49 -3.30
N ALA A 130 1.53 -22.67 -2.96
CA ALA A 130 0.97 -22.59 -1.60
C ALA A 130 0.33 -23.90 -1.12
N THR A 131 -0.08 -24.79 -2.03
CA THR A 131 -0.74 -26.06 -1.70
C THR A 131 0.18 -27.27 -1.77
N ARG A 132 1.44 -27.09 -2.19
CA ARG A 132 2.44 -28.17 -2.23
C ARG A 132 2.88 -28.53 -0.82
N SER A 133 3.12 -29.81 -0.57
CA SER A 133 3.65 -30.29 0.72
C SER A 133 5.13 -29.96 0.92
N PHE A 134 5.90 -29.87 -0.17
CA PHE A 134 7.34 -29.65 -0.14
C PHE A 134 7.80 -28.54 -1.08
N VAL A 135 8.84 -27.81 -0.67
CA VAL A 135 9.63 -26.85 -1.46
C VAL A 135 10.92 -27.53 -1.88
N ALA A 136 11.28 -27.38 -3.16
CA ALA A 136 12.44 -28.05 -3.79
C ALA A 136 12.47 -29.58 -3.63
N GLY A 137 11.34 -30.20 -3.27
CA GLY A 137 11.23 -31.64 -3.02
C GLY A 137 11.86 -32.12 -1.70
N VAL A 138 12.47 -31.23 -0.91
CA VAL A 138 13.24 -31.62 0.29
C VAL A 138 12.81 -30.93 1.58
N LEU A 139 12.29 -29.70 1.51
CA LEU A 139 11.84 -28.96 2.69
C LEU A 139 10.33 -28.99 2.82
N PRO A 140 9.75 -29.22 4.02
CA PRO A 140 8.34 -28.96 4.26
C PRO A 140 7.97 -27.53 3.86
N ASN A 141 6.83 -27.36 3.20
CA ASN A 141 6.38 -26.06 2.70
C ASN A 141 5.76 -25.19 3.80
N ASP A 142 6.62 -24.65 4.66
CA ASP A 142 6.28 -23.58 5.61
C ASP A 142 7.00 -22.26 5.26
N PRO A 143 6.51 -21.11 5.77
CA PRO A 143 7.06 -19.82 5.41
C PRO A 143 8.55 -19.64 5.70
N ALA A 144 9.07 -20.24 6.78
CA ALA A 144 10.47 -20.11 7.13
C ALA A 144 11.36 -20.93 6.18
N ASN A 145 10.89 -22.11 5.77
CA ASN A 145 11.58 -22.96 4.81
C ASN A 145 11.57 -22.39 3.40
N LEU A 146 10.45 -21.84 2.93
CA LEU A 146 10.39 -21.18 1.62
C LEU A 146 11.33 -19.96 1.58
N GLN A 147 11.36 -19.15 2.64
CA GLN A 147 12.30 -18.02 2.75
C GLN A 147 13.77 -18.47 2.79
N ARG A 148 14.08 -19.59 3.46
CA ARG A 148 15.43 -20.18 3.44
C ARG A 148 15.80 -20.65 2.05
N TRP A 149 14.89 -21.36 1.37
CA TRP A 149 15.08 -21.83 0.01
C TRP A 149 15.36 -20.69 -0.97
N ILE A 150 14.55 -19.63 -0.93
CA ILE A 150 14.72 -18.48 -1.84
C ILE A 150 16.09 -17.79 -1.68
N ARG A 151 16.62 -17.72 -0.45
CA ARG A 151 17.89 -17.03 -0.17
C ARG A 151 19.11 -17.90 -0.42
N HIS A 152 19.02 -19.21 -0.18
CA HIS A 152 20.17 -20.10 -0.16
C HIS A 152 19.88 -21.46 -0.84
N PRO A 153 19.38 -21.48 -2.10
CA PRO A 153 19.06 -22.72 -2.78
C PRO A 153 20.28 -23.66 -2.90
N GLN A 154 21.49 -23.13 -3.13
CA GLN A 154 22.70 -23.95 -3.26
C GLN A 154 23.19 -24.53 -1.93
N ARG A 155 22.85 -23.93 -0.79
CA ARG A 155 23.17 -24.50 0.53
C ARG A 155 22.24 -25.64 0.92
N ILE A 156 21.02 -25.65 0.39
CA ILE A 156 20.00 -26.66 0.72
C ILE A 156 20.09 -27.84 -0.24
N VAL A 157 20.19 -27.58 -1.55
CA VAL A 157 20.41 -28.63 -2.57
C VAL A 157 21.63 -28.22 -3.42
N PRO A 158 22.85 -28.59 -3.03
CA PRO A 158 24.04 -28.24 -3.80
C PRO A 158 23.99 -28.75 -5.25
N GLY A 159 24.34 -27.89 -6.22
CA GLY A 159 24.42 -28.24 -7.63
C GLY A 159 23.08 -28.23 -8.38
N ASN A 160 22.00 -27.78 -7.74
CA ASN A 160 20.71 -27.59 -8.42
C ASN A 160 20.76 -26.39 -9.41
N GLY A 161 19.78 -26.29 -10.31
CA GLY A 161 19.75 -25.26 -11.35
C GLY A 161 19.32 -23.85 -10.90
N MET A 162 18.89 -23.66 -9.65
CA MET A 162 18.53 -22.37 -9.05
C MET A 162 19.74 -21.77 -8.30
N PRO A 163 20.37 -20.70 -8.83
CA PRO A 163 21.52 -20.07 -8.20
C PRO A 163 21.15 -19.23 -6.97
N ASP A 164 22.14 -18.87 -6.15
CA ASP A 164 21.97 -17.95 -5.03
C ASP A 164 21.78 -16.51 -5.56
N GLN A 165 20.53 -16.02 -5.56
CA GLN A 165 20.16 -14.72 -6.15
C GLN A 165 20.51 -13.49 -5.31
N GLY A 166 21.04 -13.67 -4.09
CA GLY A 166 21.34 -12.53 -3.19
C GLY A 166 20.11 -11.84 -2.61
N VAL A 167 18.96 -12.53 -2.55
CA VAL A 167 17.70 -12.01 -2.00
C VAL A 167 17.86 -11.65 -0.51
N THR A 168 17.45 -10.44 -0.14
CA THR A 168 17.52 -9.98 1.26
C THR A 168 16.49 -10.69 2.15
N PRO A 169 16.65 -10.69 3.48
CA PRO A 169 15.65 -11.28 4.39
C PRO A 169 14.25 -10.69 4.24
N GLN A 170 14.15 -9.38 3.96
CA GLN A 170 12.87 -8.70 3.76
C GLN A 170 12.24 -9.11 2.44
N GLU A 171 12.98 -9.07 1.34
CA GLU A 171 12.47 -9.50 0.03
C GLU A 171 12.06 -10.96 0.05
N ALA A 172 12.81 -11.84 0.70
CA ALA A 172 12.44 -13.25 0.82
C ALA A 172 11.08 -13.42 1.53
N ARG A 173 10.78 -12.61 2.56
CA ARG A 173 9.48 -12.60 3.23
C ARG A 173 8.37 -12.13 2.31
N ASP A 174 8.59 -11.06 1.56
CA ASP A 174 7.58 -10.48 0.67
C ASP A 174 7.29 -11.41 -0.52
N ILE A 175 8.34 -11.97 -1.13
CA ILE A 175 8.23 -12.99 -2.19
C ILE A 175 7.51 -14.23 -1.65
N ALA A 176 7.92 -14.78 -0.51
CA ALA A 176 7.27 -15.95 0.06
C ALA A 176 5.77 -15.68 0.34
N ALA A 177 5.43 -14.52 0.90
CA ALA A 177 4.05 -14.15 1.15
C ALA A 177 3.23 -14.06 -0.13
N TYR A 178 3.78 -13.47 -1.19
CA TYR A 178 3.14 -13.46 -2.51
C TYR A 178 2.92 -14.87 -3.04
N LEU A 179 3.94 -15.74 -2.98
CA LEU A 179 3.84 -17.13 -3.41
C LEU A 179 2.77 -17.91 -2.63
N TYR A 180 2.54 -17.62 -1.34
CA TYR A 180 1.46 -18.22 -0.56
C TYR A 180 0.05 -17.78 -0.97
N THR A 181 -0.09 -16.69 -1.74
CA THR A 181 -1.37 -16.34 -2.36
C THR A 181 -1.71 -17.24 -3.56
N LEU A 182 -0.72 -17.92 -4.13
CA LEU A 182 -0.85 -18.74 -5.34
C LEU A 182 -1.29 -20.16 -4.99
N ARG A 183 -2.61 -20.36 -4.85
CA ARG A 183 -3.20 -21.65 -4.47
C ARG A 183 -3.60 -22.56 -5.63
N ARG A 184 -3.63 -22.06 -6.87
CA ARG A 184 -3.97 -22.80 -8.09
C ARG A 184 -3.10 -22.32 -9.25
#